data_AF-A0A1W9TQJ3-F1
#
_entry.id   AF-A0A1W9TQJ3-F1
#
_cell.length_a   1.000
_cell.length_b   1.000
_cell.length_c   1.000
_cell.angle_alpha   90.00
_cell.angle_beta   90.00
_cell.angle_gamma   90.00
#
_symmetry.space_group_name_H-M   'P 1'
#
loop_
_entity.id
_entity.type
_entity.pdbx_description
1 polymer ?
#
loop_
_entity_poly.entity_id
_entity_poly.type
_entity_poly.pdbx_seq_one_letter_code
_entity_poly.pdbx_strand_id
1 'polypeptide(L)' 'MFHRKRDNRCEHKDELRGLLIDELLGKDEFVIKSLGESFKKIKELAGCAILGDGTVGLILDISGVFEVASEV' A
#
# COMPACT_ATOMS: atom_id res chain seq x y z
N MET A 1 28.68 1.53 -17.40
CA MET A 1 28.12 1.06 -18.68
C MET A 1 27.73 -0.40 -18.49
N PHE A 2 26.46 -0.68 -18.20
CA PHE A 2 25.95 -2.05 -18.00
C PHE A 2 24.83 -2.33 -19.02
N HIS A 3 24.92 -3.50 -19.64
CA HIS A 3 24.21 -3.94 -20.84
C HIS A 3 22.89 -4.69 -20.47
N ARG A 4 21.77 -4.19 -21.02
CA ARG A 4 20.42 -4.78 -21.30
C ARG A 4 19.90 -6.08 -20.62
N LYS A 5 18.74 -5.88 -19.96
CA LYS A 5 17.39 -6.50 -20.13
C LYS A 5 17.12 -8.01 -19.88
N ARG A 6 16.24 -8.27 -18.90
CA ARG A 6 15.06 -9.15 -19.05
C ARG A 6 13.83 -8.46 -18.46
N ASP A 7 12.76 -8.42 -19.26
CA ASP A 7 11.53 -7.64 -19.12
C ASP A 7 10.52 -8.35 -18.19
N ASN A 8 9.91 -7.60 -17.27
CA ASN A 8 8.61 -7.90 -16.65
C ASN A 8 7.91 -6.54 -16.52
N ARG A 9 7.16 -6.15 -17.57
CA ARG A 9 6.48 -4.86 -17.66
C ARG A 9 4.98 -5.13 -17.87
N CYS A 10 4.14 -4.49 -17.06
CA CYS A 10 2.70 -4.39 -17.29
C CYS A 10 2.40 -2.93 -17.64
N GLU A 11 1.67 -2.71 -18.74
CA GLU A 11 1.43 -1.37 -19.29
C GLU A 11 0.03 -0.82 -18.93
N HIS A 12 0.00 0.25 -18.15
CA HIS A 12 -1.09 1.24 -18.13
C HIS A 12 -0.56 2.60 -17.66
N LYS A 13 -0.33 3.54 -18.59
CA LYS A 13 0.20 4.90 -18.34
C LYS A 13 1.40 4.91 -17.37
N ASP A 14 2.45 4.16 -17.74
CA ASP A 14 3.50 3.61 -16.88
C ASP A 14 4.43 4.62 -16.18
N GLU A 15 3.93 5.29 -15.15
CA GLU A 15 4.79 5.80 -14.09
C GLU A 15 5.08 4.69 -13.08
N LEU A 16 6.34 4.26 -13.02
CA LEU A 16 6.81 3.37 -11.96
C LEU A 16 6.84 4.15 -10.65
N ARG A 17 6.01 3.75 -9.69
CA ARG A 17 5.95 4.32 -8.35
C ARG A 17 6.36 3.28 -7.33
N GLY A 18 7.07 3.74 -6.31
CA GLY A 18 7.57 2.90 -5.22
C GLY A 18 7.22 3.51 -3.87
N LEU A 19 7.04 2.66 -2.87
CA LEU A 19 6.90 3.05 -1.47
C LEU A 19 8.20 2.69 -0.75
N LEU A 20 8.85 3.67 -0.15
CA LEU A 20 9.95 3.43 0.77
C LEU A 20 9.36 2.93 2.09
N ILE A 21 9.84 1.77 2.55
CA ILE A 21 9.39 1.14 3.80
C ILE A 21 10.61 0.84 4.67
N ASP A 22 10.42 0.87 5.98
CA ASP A 22 11.48 0.56 6.94
C ASP A 22 11.81 -0.95 6.91
N GLU A 23 10.77 -1.78 6.93
CA GLU A 23 10.91 -3.24 6.99
C GLU A 23 9.82 -3.96 6.18
N LEU A 24 10.20 -5.07 5.56
CA LEU A 24 9.27 -5.97 4.88
C LEU A 24 9.13 -7.26 5.70
N LEU A 25 8.01 -7.39 6.43
CA LEU A 25 7.73 -8.53 7.29
C LEU A 25 7.30 -9.80 6.53
N GLY A 26 7.04 -9.68 5.23
CA GLY A 26 6.63 -10.79 4.36
C GLY A 26 5.14 -10.74 4.01
N LYS A 27 4.53 -11.91 3.83
CA LYS A 27 3.12 -12.05 3.45
C LYS A 27 2.40 -12.88 4.50
N ASP A 28 1.41 -12.26 5.12
CA ASP A 28 0.49 -12.89 6.06
C ASP A 28 -0.95 -12.69 5.61
N GLU A 29 -1.86 -13.45 6.22
CA GLU A 29 -3.30 -13.31 6.01
C GLU A 29 -3.94 -12.72 7.27
N PHE A 30 -4.70 -11.64 7.08
CA PHE A 30 -5.39 -10.95 8.17
C PHE A 30 -6.89 -10.81 7.88
N VAL A 31 -7.69 -10.81 8.94
CA VAL A 31 -9.11 -10.47 8.83
C VAL A 31 -9.26 -8.96 8.85
N ILE A 32 -9.74 -8.42 7.72
CA ILE A 32 -10.00 -6.99 7.58
C ILE A 32 -11.17 -6.57 8.48
N LYS A 33 -10.96 -5.48 9.21
CA LYS A 33 -11.94 -4.79 10.04
C LYS A 33 -12.14 -3.36 9.53
N SER A 34 -13.35 -2.86 9.70
CA SER A 34 -13.66 -1.45 9.44
C SER A 34 -13.01 -0.56 10.50
N LEU A 35 -12.44 0.55 10.07
CA LEU A 35 -11.91 1.61 10.94
C LEU A 35 -13.01 2.45 11.63
N GLY A 36 -14.27 2.24 11.26
CA GLY A 36 -15.41 3.00 11.78
C GLY A 36 -15.64 4.32 11.05
N GLU A 37 -16.71 5.03 11.42
CA GLU A 37 -17.19 6.23 10.73
C GLU A 37 -16.16 7.37 10.69
N SER A 38 -15.35 7.51 11.75
CA SER A 38 -14.36 8.60 11.87
C SER A 38 -13.26 8.55 10.80
N PHE A 39 -12.97 7.37 10.24
CA PHE A 39 -11.90 7.16 9.27
C PHE A 39 -12.41 7.04 7.82
N LYS A 40 -13.73 7.05 7.60
CA LYS A 40 -14.32 6.95 6.24
C LYS A 40 -13.88 8.04 5.26
N LYS A 41 -13.36 9.16 5.77
CA LYS A 41 -12.91 10.28 4.94
C LYS A 41 -11.48 10.13 4.43
N ILE A 42 -10.72 9.16 4.95
CA ILE A 42 -9.32 8.93 4.61
C ILE A 42 -9.29 7.87 3.51
N LYS A 43 -9.14 8.31 2.26
CA LYS A 43 -9.23 7.45 1.06
C LYS A 43 -8.03 6.53 0.90
N GLU A 44 -6.94 6.87 1.58
CA GLU A 44 -5.66 6.17 1.57
C GLU A 44 -5.71 4.92 2.47
N LEU A 45 -6.79 4.73 3.24
CA LEU A 45 -6.99 3.59 4.14
C LEU A 45 -8.15 2.71 3.65
N ALA A 46 -7.85 1.45 3.36
CA ALA A 46 -8.86 0.44 3.04
C ALA A 46 -9.48 -0.19 4.30
N GLY A 47 -8.79 -0.15 5.44
CA GLY A 47 -9.28 -0.71 6.69
C GLY A 47 -8.16 -0.93 7.73
N CYS A 48 -8.44 -1.78 8.71
CA CYS A 48 -7.46 -2.22 9.70
C CYS A 48 -7.54 -3.71 9.98
N ALA A 49 -6.55 -4.23 10.69
CA ALA A 49 -6.52 -5.58 11.23
C ALA A 49 -5.96 -5.56 12.65
N ILE A 50 -6.34 -6.54 13.45
CA ILE A 50 -5.70 -6.81 14.74
C ILE A 50 -4.63 -7.88 14.49
N LEU A 51 -3.38 -7.57 14.82
CA LEU A 51 -2.24 -8.45 14.63
C LEU A 51 -2.15 -9.47 15.77
N GLY A 52 -1.31 -10.49 15.62
CA GLY A 52 -1.18 -11.59 16.60
C GLY A 52 -0.67 -11.15 17.98
N ASP A 53 -0.01 -10.00 18.06
CA ASP A 53 0.45 -9.36 19.30
C ASP A 53 -0.59 -8.40 19.91
N GLY A 54 -1.76 -8.28 19.29
CA GLY A 54 -2.86 -7.41 19.72
C GLY A 54 -2.73 -5.96 19.25
N THR A 55 -1.68 -5.60 18.51
CA THR A 55 -1.57 -4.28 17.90
C THR A 55 -2.50 -4.13 16.69
N VAL A 56 -2.73 -2.88 16.26
CA VAL A 56 -3.57 -2.58 15.10
C VAL A 56 -2.68 -2.30 13.89
N GLY A 57 -2.83 -3.10 12.84
CA GLY A 57 -2.26 -2.83 11.52
C GLY A 57 -3.24 -2.06 10.65
N LEU A 58 -2.76 -1.09 9.89
CA LEU A 58 -3.56 -0.37 8.89
C LEU A 58 -3.38 -1.00 7.51
N ILE A 59 -4.46 -1.06 6.74
CA ILE A 59 -4.45 -1.53 5.36
C ILE A 59 -4.53 -0.31 4.46
N LEU A 60 -3.50 -0.09 3.66
CA LEU A 60 -3.38 1.05 2.76
C LEU A 60 -4.09 0.78 1.42
N ASP A 61 -4.84 1.76 0.93
CA ASP A 61 -5.24 1.83 -0.48
C ASP A 61 -4.11 2.48 -1.28
N ILE A 62 -3.35 1.66 -2.00
CA ILE A 62 -2.19 2.09 -2.78
C ILE A 62 -2.58 3.12 -3.85
N SER A 63 -3.77 3.03 -4.43
CA SER A 63 -4.22 3.96 -5.46
C SER A 63 -4.45 5.35 -4.86
N GLY A 64 -5.16 5.40 -3.72
CA GLY A 64 -5.40 6.64 -2.98
C GLY A 64 -4.11 7.29 -2.47
N VAL A 65 -3.18 6.48 -1.94
CA VAL A 65 -1.85 6.97 -1.51
C VAL A 65 -1.10 7.64 -2.66
N PHE A 66 -1.11 7.03 -3.85
CA PHE A 66 -0.42 7.61 -5.00
C PHE A 66 -1.14 8.82 -5.60
N GLU A 67 -2.46 8.92 -5.48
CA GLU A 67 -3.21 10.12 -5.86
C GLU A 67 -2.73 11.33 -5.05
N VAL A 68 -2.76 11.23 -3.71
CA VAL A 68 -2.29 12.32 -2.82
C VAL A 68 -0.81 12.62 -3.00
N ALA A 69 0.03 11.59 -3.19
CA ALA A 69 1.46 11.79 -3.44
C ALA A 69 1.76 12.54 -4.75
N SER A 70 0.81 12.62 -5.69
CA SER A 70 0.96 13.40 -6.93
C SER A 70 0.51 14.85 -6.81
N GLU A 71 -0.18 15.20 -5.72
CA GLU A 71 -0.68 16.56 -5.48
C GLU A 71 0.32 17.47 -4.76
N VAL A 72 1.51 16.93 -4.44
CA VAL A 72 2.62 17.61 -3.76
C VAL A 72 3.75 17.86 -4.75
#